data_AF-A0A922L0N8-F1
#
_entry.id   AF-A0A922L0N8-F1
#
_cell.length_a   1.000
_cell.length_b   1.000
_cell.length_c   1.000
_cell.angle_alpha   90.00
_cell.angle_beta   90.00
_cell.angle_gamma   90.00
#
_symmetry.space_group_name_H-M   'P 1'
#
loop_
_entity.id
_entity.type
_entity.pdbx_description
1 polymer ?
#
loop_
_entity_poly.entity_id
_entity_poly.type
_entity_poly.pdbx_seq_one_letter_code
_entity_poly.pdbx_strand_id
1 'polypeptide(L)'
;MFKKLSNLVIFMKKSHHHHRKADKILSNHLLISSLSSKSHNEEYKNHDQRIKLYVDELFKRKLLPSRNVQYKSMNELQQRVATILERFDYGMYKNNLNNEEFDQYESTREKFHLKSEEIFEILSTQNDDDDRLLKYFINNRCQLYEKFLRRLNRSQIRQRRKQDQHADDGDDNLRSGIWSDQNELAYGLWHNCLFTKMKRSSLSHLYDRRLTSQAMYCPSTPRVLIDLDYAMDQDFFHTRKILNDVRNLLAVNKYHHINPFRIEFVRSSHHGLKNSRFDKIVHTFMSWWNDPKQYQYTIHHVAKPVNVLESDEKLIYFTPNAKIPLTMSELLDERNIFAIPCHNSRSLRDPVFNRINRLQYQKSSPQRIMVRRLPTTEHIVWNKFHGVISWSLFLTILHDIRHNQHDDWNSVFKRYLLENELIKSDDELSREMQNRQQIQIKREKQIVDFKRSINVK
;
A
#
# COMPACT_ATOMS: atom_id res chain seq x y z
N MET A 1 44.28 -5.90 50.16
CA MET A 1 45.40 -6.00 49.19
C MET A 1 44.91 -6.17 47.73
N PHE A 2 43.88 -6.98 47.46
CA PHE A 2 43.38 -7.25 46.09
C PHE A 2 42.79 -6.06 45.31
N LYS A 3 42.23 -5.04 45.97
CA LYS A 3 41.65 -3.86 45.29
C LYS A 3 42.70 -2.98 44.60
N LYS A 4 43.93 -2.89 45.12
CA LYS A 4 45.01 -2.07 44.53
C LYS A 4 45.60 -2.68 43.25
N LEU A 5 45.61 -4.01 43.12
CA LEU A 5 46.08 -4.70 41.91
C LEU A 5 45.13 -4.54 40.72
N SER A 6 43.81 -4.51 40.97
CA SER A 6 42.81 -4.31 39.90
C SER A 6 42.90 -2.94 39.23
N ASN A 7 43.19 -1.89 40.00
CA ASN A 7 43.34 -0.53 39.47
C ASN A 7 44.64 -0.33 38.68
N LEU A 8 45.71 -1.05 39.05
CA LEU A 8 46.99 -1.01 38.33
C LEU A 8 46.88 -1.67 36.94
N VAL A 9 46.15 -2.78 36.82
CA VAL A 9 45.91 -3.47 35.55
C VAL A 9 45.03 -2.65 34.59
N ILE A 10 44.05 -1.92 35.12
CA ILE A 10 43.20 -1.01 34.34
C ILE A 10 44.01 0.21 33.85
N PHE A 11 44.89 0.76 34.70
CA PHE A 11 45.75 1.89 34.33
C PHE A 11 46.79 1.50 33.27
N MET A 12 47.44 0.33 33.41
CA MET A 12 48.39 -0.16 32.40
C MET A 12 47.72 -0.51 31.06
N LYS A 13 46.50 -1.05 31.07
CA LYS A 13 45.71 -1.27 29.83
C LYS A 13 45.31 0.04 29.14
N LYS A 14 44.99 1.10 29.90
CA LYS A 14 44.70 2.43 29.33
C LYS A 14 45.95 3.10 28.76
N SER A 15 47.10 3.00 29.43
CA SER A 15 48.37 3.52 28.94
C SER A 15 48.83 2.83 27.64
N HIS A 16 48.72 1.51 27.56
CA HIS A 16 49.05 0.76 26.34
C HIS A 16 48.12 1.07 25.16
N HIS A 17 46.84 1.39 25.43
CA HIS A 17 45.89 1.78 24.39
C HIS A 17 46.15 3.21 23.88
N HIS A 18 46.64 4.11 24.73
CA HIS A 18 47.03 5.46 24.31
C HIS A 18 48.35 5.47 23.54
N HIS A 19 49.35 4.68 23.92
CA HIS A 19 50.59 4.55 23.16
C HIS A 19 50.36 3.93 21.76
N ARG A 20 49.54 2.87 21.67
CA ARG A 20 49.16 2.29 20.35
C ARG A 20 48.33 3.23 19.48
N LYS A 21 47.64 4.23 20.06
CA LYS A 21 46.97 5.28 19.29
C LYS A 21 47.94 6.35 18.81
N ALA A 22 48.89 6.78 19.65
CA ALA A 22 49.90 7.78 19.29
C ALA A 22 50.85 7.27 18.20
N ASP A 23 51.35 6.03 18.31
CA ASP A 23 52.26 5.44 17.32
C ASP A 23 51.56 5.20 15.97
N LYS A 24 50.26 4.90 15.98
CA LYS A 24 49.44 4.71 14.78
C LYS A 24 49.07 6.04 14.10
N ILE A 25 48.94 7.12 14.88
CA ILE A 25 48.75 8.48 14.35
C ILE A 25 50.06 8.99 13.72
N LEU A 26 51.21 8.77 14.35
CA LEU A 26 52.52 9.15 13.82
C LEU A 26 52.92 8.34 12.57
N SER A 27 52.65 7.03 12.53
CA SER A 27 52.91 6.22 11.33
C SER A 27 51.99 6.59 10.16
N ASN A 28 50.74 6.97 10.44
CA ASN A 28 49.82 7.47 9.42
C ASN A 28 50.26 8.85 8.90
N HIS A 29 50.77 9.73 9.76
CA HIS A 29 51.22 11.06 9.33
C HIS A 29 52.46 11.03 8.42
N LEU A 30 53.35 10.04 8.60
CA LEU A 30 54.54 9.82 7.76
C LEU A 30 54.23 9.06 6.45
N LEU A 31 53.20 8.23 6.43
CA LEU A 31 52.67 7.61 5.20
C LEU A 31 51.87 8.61 4.34
N ILE A 32 51.12 9.51 4.96
CA ILE A 32 50.32 10.54 4.26
C ILE A 32 51.22 11.59 3.59
N SER A 33 52.34 11.98 4.20
CA SER A 33 53.27 12.98 3.62
C SER A 33 54.06 12.46 2.41
N SER A 34 54.27 11.14 2.30
CA SER A 34 54.97 10.51 1.16
C SER A 34 54.04 10.08 0.02
N LEU A 35 52.76 9.84 0.30
CA LEU A 35 51.72 9.58 -0.72
C LEU A 35 51.16 10.88 -1.35
N SER A 36 51.23 12.01 -0.63
CA SER A 36 50.67 13.31 -1.02
C SER A 36 51.32 13.96 -2.25
N SER A 37 52.61 13.71 -2.53
CA SER A 37 53.30 14.39 -3.65
C SER A 37 53.03 13.74 -5.02
N LYS A 38 52.63 12.46 -5.06
CA LYS A 38 52.20 11.77 -6.28
C LYS A 38 50.69 11.89 -6.52
N SER A 39 49.87 11.84 -5.48
CA SER A 39 48.40 11.96 -5.61
C SER A 39 47.95 13.36 -6.03
N HIS A 40 48.61 14.43 -5.57
CA HIS A 40 48.25 15.78 -6.00
C HIS A 40 48.46 16.00 -7.51
N ASN A 41 49.55 15.49 -8.10
CA ASN A 41 49.79 15.64 -9.54
C ASN A 41 48.79 14.86 -10.42
N GLU A 42 48.18 13.79 -9.92
CA GLU A 42 47.09 13.08 -10.60
C GLU A 42 45.73 13.73 -10.40
N GLU A 43 45.44 14.27 -9.20
CA GLU A 43 44.23 15.06 -8.95
C GLU A 43 44.16 16.35 -9.79
N TYR A 44 45.28 17.08 -9.94
CA TYR A 44 45.33 18.27 -10.81
C TYR A 44 45.10 17.93 -12.28
N LYS A 45 45.65 16.81 -12.78
CA LYS A 45 45.39 16.32 -14.15
C LYS A 45 43.94 15.90 -14.34
N ASN A 46 43.31 15.32 -13.32
CA ASN A 46 41.92 14.89 -13.36
C ASN A 46 40.96 16.10 -13.32
N HIS A 47 41.30 17.16 -12.57
CA HIS A 47 40.52 18.40 -12.51
C HIS A 47 40.51 19.15 -13.86
N ASP A 48 41.67 19.29 -14.51
CA ASP A 48 41.76 19.93 -15.84
C ASP A 48 41.05 19.11 -16.93
N GLN A 49 41.10 17.78 -16.84
CA GLN A 49 40.35 16.90 -17.74
C GLN A 49 38.84 17.03 -17.52
N ARG A 50 38.39 17.14 -16.26
CA ARG A 50 36.99 17.34 -15.89
C ARG A 50 36.46 18.67 -16.41
N ILE A 51 37.22 19.77 -16.27
CA ILE A 51 36.86 21.08 -16.83
C ILE A 51 36.68 21.00 -18.35
N LYS A 52 37.61 20.36 -19.05
CA LYS A 52 37.52 20.17 -20.51
C LYS A 52 36.27 19.37 -20.91
N LEU A 53 35.98 18.27 -20.21
CA LEU A 53 34.81 17.44 -20.46
C LEU A 53 33.49 18.21 -20.29
N TYR A 54 33.36 19.06 -19.26
CA TYR A 54 32.16 19.87 -19.06
C TYR A 54 31.99 20.93 -20.15
N VAL A 55 33.08 21.61 -20.52
CA VAL A 55 33.04 22.59 -21.62
C VAL A 55 32.63 21.91 -22.92
N ASP A 56 33.22 20.76 -23.25
CA ASP A 56 32.89 19.98 -24.45
C ASP A 56 31.43 19.50 -24.43
N GLU A 57 30.90 19.05 -23.30
CA GLU A 57 29.49 18.69 -23.16
C GLU A 57 28.54 19.87 -23.36
N LEU A 58 28.87 21.06 -22.84
CA LEU A 58 28.08 22.27 -23.00
C LEU A 58 27.97 22.68 -24.48
N PHE A 59 29.07 22.56 -25.24
CA PHE A 59 29.07 22.77 -26.69
C PHE A 59 28.29 21.68 -27.43
N LYS A 60 28.52 20.40 -27.11
CA LYS A 60 27.85 19.25 -27.75
C LYS A 60 26.33 19.30 -27.58
N ARG A 61 25.85 19.72 -26.41
CA ARG A 61 24.42 19.81 -26.09
C ARG A 61 23.77 21.10 -26.58
N LYS A 62 24.51 22.00 -27.26
CA LYS A 62 24.04 23.33 -27.70
C LYS A 62 23.45 24.17 -26.57
N LEU A 63 23.96 23.99 -25.35
CA LEU A 63 23.47 24.70 -24.18
C LEU A 63 23.99 26.14 -24.16
N LEU A 64 25.14 26.41 -24.78
CA LEU A 64 25.67 27.77 -24.93
C LEU A 64 24.95 28.50 -26.09
N PRO A 65 24.47 29.74 -25.90
CA PRO A 65 23.79 30.49 -26.94
C PRO A 65 24.70 30.72 -28.15
N SER A 66 24.13 30.58 -29.34
CA SER A 66 24.82 30.90 -30.59
C SER A 66 25.12 32.40 -30.64
N ARG A 67 26.37 32.75 -30.32
CA ARG A 67 27.07 34.01 -30.61
C ARG A 67 26.70 35.31 -29.89
N ASN A 68 25.66 35.41 -29.06
CA ASN A 68 25.41 36.66 -28.33
C ASN A 68 25.35 36.43 -26.82
N VAL A 69 26.34 37.04 -26.12
CA VAL A 69 26.48 37.32 -24.67
C VAL A 69 27.62 36.54 -23.93
N GLN A 70 28.72 37.30 -23.71
CA GLN A 70 29.61 37.36 -22.51
C GLN A 70 30.77 36.39 -22.22
N TYR A 71 31.39 35.73 -23.21
CA TYR A 71 32.76 35.20 -22.99
C TYR A 71 33.69 35.68 -24.11
N LYS A 72 34.73 36.44 -23.76
CA LYS A 72 35.70 36.99 -24.72
C LYS A 72 36.68 35.94 -25.24
N SER A 73 36.84 34.81 -24.55
CA SER A 73 37.66 33.68 -24.99
C SER A 73 37.21 32.34 -24.39
N MET A 74 37.58 31.23 -25.04
CA MET A 74 37.39 29.87 -24.51
C MET A 74 38.06 29.70 -23.13
N ASN A 75 39.19 30.37 -22.92
CA ASN A 75 39.93 30.34 -21.66
C ASN A 75 39.12 30.99 -20.52
N GLU A 76 38.35 32.03 -20.79
CA GLU A 76 37.51 32.71 -19.80
C GLU A 76 36.33 31.83 -19.35
N LEU A 77 35.72 31.08 -20.28
CA LEU A 77 34.70 30.09 -19.96
C LEU A 77 35.28 28.94 -19.12
N GLN A 78 36.45 28.43 -19.50
CA GLN A 78 37.15 27.39 -18.73
C GLN A 78 37.46 27.85 -17.31
N GLN A 79 37.94 29.09 -17.13
CA GLN A 79 38.22 29.67 -15.81
C GLN A 79 36.95 29.78 -14.97
N ARG A 80 35.82 30.24 -15.54
CA ARG A 80 34.56 30.32 -14.81
C ARG A 80 34.01 28.96 -14.41
N VAL A 81 34.09 27.96 -15.30
CA VAL A 81 33.71 26.57 -14.97
C VAL A 81 34.61 26.03 -13.85
N ALA A 82 35.92 26.28 -13.92
CA ALA A 82 36.86 25.89 -12.87
C ALA A 82 36.46 26.48 -11.50
N THR A 83 36.19 27.79 -11.44
CA THR A 83 35.77 28.45 -10.20
C THR A 83 34.47 27.89 -9.64
N ILE A 84 33.48 27.55 -10.49
CA ILE A 84 32.22 26.93 -10.04
C ILE A 84 32.49 25.55 -9.44
N LEU A 85 33.30 24.73 -10.10
CA LEU A 85 33.63 23.38 -9.64
C LEU A 85 34.43 23.42 -8.34
N GLU A 86 35.44 24.28 -8.23
CA GLU A 86 36.22 24.46 -6.99
C GLU A 86 35.34 24.88 -5.81
N ARG A 87 34.46 25.87 -6.01
CA ARG A 87 33.55 26.33 -4.95
C ARG A 87 32.52 25.27 -4.57
N PHE A 88 32.01 24.51 -5.54
CA PHE A 88 31.12 23.38 -5.30
C PHE A 88 31.81 22.27 -4.49
N ASP A 89 32.98 21.84 -4.93
CA ASP A 89 33.76 20.77 -4.31
C ASP A 89 34.19 21.18 -2.88
N TYR A 90 34.62 22.44 -2.68
CA TYR A 90 34.91 22.98 -1.35
C TYR A 90 33.66 23.05 -0.46
N GLY A 91 32.50 23.44 -1.00
CA GLY A 91 31.24 23.46 -0.26
C GLY A 91 30.79 22.07 0.19
N MET A 92 30.94 21.07 -0.69
CA MET A 92 30.69 19.66 -0.39
C MET A 92 31.65 19.14 0.67
N TYR A 93 32.94 19.45 0.57
CA TYR A 93 33.94 19.08 1.57
C TYR A 93 33.61 19.72 2.93
N LYS A 94 33.35 21.03 2.96
CA LYS A 94 33.09 21.78 4.20
C LYS A 94 31.87 21.26 4.96
N ASN A 95 30.78 20.95 4.26
CA ASN A 95 29.58 20.39 4.89
C ASN A 95 29.79 18.95 5.40
N ASN A 96 30.81 18.25 4.92
CA ASN A 96 31.12 16.87 5.29
C ASN A 96 32.40 16.73 6.15
N LEU A 97 33.00 17.85 6.61
CA LEU A 97 34.23 17.91 7.40
C LEU A 97 34.26 17.02 8.66
N ASN A 98 33.09 16.66 9.19
CA ASN A 98 32.97 15.81 10.38
C ASN A 98 32.77 14.31 10.08
N ASN A 99 32.75 13.91 8.81
CA ASN A 99 32.59 12.51 8.40
C ASN A 99 33.92 11.96 7.87
N GLU A 100 34.66 11.22 8.71
CA GLU A 100 35.93 10.54 8.36
C GLU A 100 35.81 9.58 7.15
N GLU A 101 34.58 9.25 6.72
CA GLU A 101 34.28 8.36 5.60
C GLU A 101 34.07 9.06 4.25
N PHE A 102 34.16 10.40 4.18
CA PHE A 102 33.87 11.16 2.94
C PHE A 102 34.80 10.77 1.77
N ASP A 103 36.02 10.33 2.06
CA ASP A 103 37.04 10.05 1.04
C ASP A 103 37.16 8.57 0.65
N GLN A 104 36.37 7.67 1.22
CA GLN A 104 36.56 6.22 1.02
C GLN A 104 35.94 5.65 -0.26
N TYR A 105 35.13 6.42 -1.01
CA TYR A 105 34.39 5.90 -2.15
C TYR A 105 34.48 6.81 -3.38
N GLU A 106 35.59 6.69 -4.12
CA GLU A 106 35.91 7.45 -5.32
C GLU A 106 34.84 7.30 -6.43
N SER A 107 34.28 6.09 -6.61
CA SER A 107 33.20 5.80 -7.58
C SER A 107 31.83 6.41 -7.23
N THR A 108 31.66 6.97 -6.03
CA THR A 108 30.44 7.69 -5.64
C THR A 108 30.56 9.19 -5.83
N ARG A 109 31.76 9.75 -5.92
CA ARG A 109 31.96 11.20 -6.10
C ARG A 109 31.26 11.68 -7.38
N GLU A 110 31.37 10.94 -8.48
CA GLU A 110 30.71 11.25 -9.75
C GLU A 110 29.19 11.40 -9.65
N LYS A 111 28.52 10.59 -8.80
CA LYS A 111 27.05 10.63 -8.64
C LYS A 111 26.56 11.89 -7.94
N PHE A 112 27.45 12.60 -7.25
CA PHE A 112 27.14 13.81 -6.51
C PHE A 112 27.76 15.08 -7.12
N HIS A 113 28.40 14.96 -8.28
CA HIS A 113 28.88 16.13 -9.03
C HIS A 113 27.71 16.97 -9.59
N LEU A 114 28.05 18.19 -9.99
CA LEU A 114 27.17 19.02 -10.81
C LEU A 114 27.01 18.39 -12.20
N LYS A 115 25.81 18.50 -12.76
CA LYS A 115 25.54 18.17 -14.16
C LYS A 115 25.86 19.36 -15.05
N SER A 116 26.11 19.10 -16.32
CA SER A 116 26.40 20.12 -17.33
C SER A 116 25.28 21.16 -17.44
N GLU A 117 24.01 20.76 -17.27
CA GLU A 117 22.87 21.70 -17.22
C GLU A 117 22.89 22.61 -15.99
N GLU A 118 23.31 22.09 -14.84
CA GLU A 118 23.38 22.85 -13.58
C GLU A 118 24.53 23.87 -13.64
N ILE A 119 25.65 23.49 -14.27
CA ILE A 119 26.75 24.41 -14.55
C ILE A 119 26.29 25.52 -15.50
N PHE A 120 25.54 25.18 -16.55
CA PHE A 120 24.98 26.16 -17.46
C PHE A 120 24.03 27.14 -16.76
N GLU A 121 23.18 26.65 -15.86
CA GLU A 121 22.25 27.48 -15.08
C GLU A 121 23.01 28.49 -14.21
N ILE A 122 24.08 28.06 -13.53
CA ILE A 122 24.94 28.94 -12.72
C ILE A 122 25.70 29.95 -13.61
N LEU A 123 26.14 29.53 -14.80
CA LEU A 123 26.84 30.42 -15.74
C LEU A 123 25.92 31.48 -16.37
N SER A 124 24.61 31.23 -16.40
CA SER A 124 23.61 32.08 -17.05
C SER A 124 23.04 33.17 -16.13
N THR A 125 23.28 33.09 -14.83
CA THR A 125 22.86 34.12 -13.86
C THR A 125 23.84 35.30 -13.80
N GLN A 126 23.32 36.48 -13.46
CA GLN A 126 24.12 37.70 -13.35
C GLN A 126 24.59 37.87 -11.90
N ASN A 127 25.88 37.58 -11.66
CA ASN A 127 26.79 37.85 -10.52
C ASN A 127 26.28 37.75 -9.06
N ASP A 128 25.10 38.25 -8.69
CA ASP A 128 24.60 38.20 -7.30
C ASP A 128 23.74 36.94 -7.00
N ASP A 129 23.15 36.32 -8.02
CA ASP A 129 22.35 35.09 -7.87
C ASP A 129 23.17 33.78 -8.02
N ASP A 130 24.40 33.86 -8.54
CA ASP A 130 25.29 32.70 -8.77
C ASP A 130 25.61 31.98 -7.45
N ASP A 131 25.89 32.76 -6.40
CA ASP A 131 26.21 32.25 -5.07
C ASP A 131 25.02 31.53 -4.42
N ARG A 132 23.80 32.02 -4.68
CA ARG A 132 22.58 31.45 -4.16
C ARG A 132 22.26 30.11 -4.82
N LEU A 133 22.37 30.05 -6.15
CA LEU A 133 22.18 28.83 -6.93
C LEU A 133 23.23 27.78 -6.59
N LEU A 134 24.49 28.18 -6.50
CA LEU A 134 25.57 27.28 -6.12
C LEU A 134 25.35 26.68 -4.71
N LYS A 135 24.95 27.52 -3.75
CA LYS A 135 24.62 27.07 -2.38
C LYS A 135 23.42 26.13 -2.35
N TYR A 136 22.43 26.35 -3.21
CA TYR A 136 21.29 25.44 -3.37
C TYR A 136 21.74 24.05 -3.85
N PHE A 137 22.56 23.99 -4.89
CA PHE A 137 23.06 22.71 -5.41
C PHE A 137 23.96 21.97 -4.40
N ILE A 138 24.83 22.68 -3.69
CA ILE A 138 25.63 22.13 -2.60
C ILE A 138 24.72 21.47 -1.55
N ASN A 139 23.72 22.20 -1.05
CA ASN A 139 22.82 21.68 -0.01
C ASN A 139 22.02 20.46 -0.49
N ASN A 140 21.52 20.48 -1.73
CA ASN A 140 20.80 19.35 -2.32
C ASN A 140 21.70 18.11 -2.41
N ARG A 141 22.95 18.28 -2.85
CA ARG A 141 23.92 17.19 -2.97
C ARG A 141 24.35 16.65 -1.61
N CYS A 142 24.50 17.50 -0.59
CA CYS A 142 24.71 17.08 0.80
C CYS A 142 23.55 16.22 1.33
N GLN A 143 22.29 16.60 1.08
CA GLN A 143 21.13 15.80 1.51
C GLN A 143 21.06 14.42 0.84
N LEU A 144 21.38 14.36 -0.45
CA LEU A 144 21.46 13.09 -1.18
C LEU A 144 22.57 12.19 -0.63
N TYR A 145 23.72 12.79 -0.31
CA TYR A 145 24.85 12.10 0.29
C TYR A 145 24.51 11.54 1.69
N GLU A 146 23.89 12.33 2.56
CA GLU A 146 23.42 11.83 3.87
C GLU A 146 22.46 10.65 3.75
N LYS A 147 21.52 10.73 2.79
CA LYS A 147 20.55 9.66 2.55
C LYS A 147 21.24 8.38 2.06
N PHE A 148 22.30 8.52 1.28
CA PHE A 148 23.14 7.42 0.84
C PHE A 148 23.89 6.77 2.02
N LEU A 149 24.58 7.57 2.85
CA LEU A 149 25.28 7.09 4.04
C LEU A 149 24.34 6.36 5.01
N ARG A 150 23.13 6.90 5.25
CA ARG A 150 22.13 6.22 6.11
C ARG A 150 21.72 4.85 5.57
N ARG A 151 21.67 4.67 4.24
CA ARG A 151 21.37 3.37 3.61
C ARG A 151 22.53 2.40 3.76
N LEU A 152 23.76 2.88 3.56
CA LEU A 152 24.98 2.08 3.68
C LEU A 152 25.18 1.59 5.11
N ASN A 153 25.04 2.48 6.12
CA ASN A 153 25.08 2.13 7.54
C ASN A 153 24.01 1.09 7.91
N ARG A 154 22.78 1.23 7.41
CA ARG A 154 21.72 0.22 7.62
C ARG A 154 22.08 -1.14 7.01
N SER A 155 22.75 -1.15 5.86
CA SER A 155 23.20 -2.38 5.21
C SER A 155 24.30 -3.08 6.02
N GLN A 156 25.29 -2.33 6.49
CA GLN A 156 26.38 -2.87 7.32
C GLN A 156 25.87 -3.39 8.68
N ILE A 157 24.96 -2.66 9.34
CA ILE A 157 24.31 -3.13 10.59
C ILE A 157 23.55 -4.44 10.35
N ARG A 158 22.90 -4.60 9.19
CA ARG A 158 22.22 -5.85 8.83
C ARG A 158 23.20 -6.99 8.60
N GLN A 159 24.36 -6.73 7.99
CA GLN A 159 25.40 -7.74 7.81
C GLN A 159 26.02 -8.18 9.14
N ARG A 160 26.33 -7.24 10.04
CA ARG A 160 26.84 -7.56 11.39
C ARG A 160 25.85 -8.41 12.19
N ARG A 161 24.56 -8.04 12.17
CA ARG A 161 23.50 -8.85 12.82
C ARG A 161 23.30 -10.25 12.24
N LYS A 162 23.68 -10.47 10.97
CA LYS A 162 23.67 -11.80 10.36
C LYS A 162 24.89 -12.63 10.79
N GLN A 163 26.04 -11.99 10.96
CA GLN A 163 27.23 -12.65 11.49
C GLN A 163 27.07 -13.01 12.97
N ASP A 164 26.45 -12.14 13.77
CA ASP A 164 26.16 -12.42 15.18
C ASP A 164 25.14 -13.57 15.35
N GLN A 165 24.23 -13.79 14.39
CA GLN A 165 23.29 -14.93 14.42
C GLN A 165 23.97 -16.26 14.10
N HIS A 166 25.04 -16.27 13.31
CA HIS A 166 25.79 -17.49 13.02
C HIS A 166 26.77 -17.88 14.15
N ALA A 167 26.97 -17.02 15.16
CA ALA A 167 27.83 -17.31 16.31
C ALA A 167 27.08 -17.97 17.49
N ASP A 168 25.74 -17.92 17.51
CA ASP A 168 24.89 -18.53 18.55
C ASP A 168 24.28 -19.89 18.12
N ASP A 169 24.40 -20.31 16.86
CA ASP A 169 23.89 -21.59 16.34
C ASP A 169 24.93 -22.74 16.54
N GLY A 170 25.56 -22.77 17.71
CA GLY A 170 26.63 -23.72 18.04
C GLY A 170 26.19 -25.09 18.53
N ASP A 171 24.89 -25.37 18.71
CA ASP A 171 24.48 -26.61 19.40
C ASP A 171 23.16 -27.27 18.94
N ASP A 172 22.61 -26.91 17.78
CA ASP A 172 21.40 -27.57 17.23
C ASP A 172 21.72 -28.51 16.05
N ASN A 173 22.71 -29.39 16.26
CA ASN A 173 23.07 -30.43 15.28
C ASN A 173 22.28 -31.74 15.46
N LEU A 174 21.08 -31.69 16.04
CA LEU A 174 20.23 -32.86 16.21
C LEU A 174 18.84 -32.64 15.59
N ARG A 175 18.68 -33.30 14.43
CA ARG A 175 17.43 -33.67 13.73
C ARG A 175 16.85 -32.63 12.77
N SER A 176 17.43 -32.60 11.56
CA SER A 176 16.67 -32.27 10.35
C SER A 176 16.88 -33.36 9.30
N GLY A 177 15.89 -34.23 9.15
CA GLY A 177 15.86 -35.29 8.15
C GLY A 177 14.42 -35.71 7.87
N ILE A 178 14.11 -35.94 6.59
CA ILE A 178 12.77 -36.29 6.07
C ILE A 178 12.42 -37.76 6.36
N TRP A 179 13.40 -38.54 6.80
CA TRP A 179 13.37 -39.99 6.90
C TRP A 179 13.42 -40.44 8.37
N SER A 180 12.64 -41.47 8.70
CA SER A 180 12.73 -42.17 9.98
C SER A 180 14.02 -42.99 10.06
N ASP A 181 14.37 -43.47 11.26
CA ASP A 181 15.51 -44.38 11.49
C ASP A 181 15.36 -45.73 10.77
N GLN A 182 14.19 -46.00 10.17
CA GLN A 182 13.88 -47.19 9.37
C GLN A 182 13.85 -46.88 7.87
N ASN A 183 14.29 -45.68 7.45
CA ASN A 183 14.32 -45.23 6.06
C ASN A 183 12.94 -45.08 5.41
N GLU A 184 11.90 -44.84 6.21
CA GLU A 184 10.54 -44.56 5.74
C GLU A 184 10.24 -43.05 5.83
N LEU A 185 9.37 -42.55 4.96
CA LEU A 185 8.97 -41.14 4.94
C LEU A 185 7.98 -40.88 6.09
N ALA A 186 8.39 -40.17 7.14
CA ALA A 186 7.56 -39.94 8.31
C ALA A 186 6.56 -38.80 8.08
N TYR A 187 5.25 -39.09 8.09
CA TYR A 187 4.19 -38.07 8.07
C TYR A 187 3.60 -37.86 9.47
N GLY A 188 3.52 -36.61 9.92
CA GLY A 188 2.77 -36.22 11.12
C GLY A 188 2.84 -34.73 11.41
N LEU A 189 1.91 -34.17 12.19
CA LEU A 189 2.17 -32.87 12.84
C LEU A 189 3.51 -33.04 13.58
N TRP A 190 4.52 -32.22 13.27
CA TRP A 190 5.92 -32.28 13.74
C TRP A 190 6.96 -32.99 12.84
N HIS A 191 6.54 -33.77 11.84
CA HIS A 191 7.43 -34.34 10.82
C HIS A 191 6.95 -33.93 9.42
N ASN A 192 7.81 -33.25 8.66
CA ASN A 192 7.50 -32.66 7.35
C ASN A 192 6.49 -31.48 7.37
N CYS A 193 6.37 -30.77 8.49
CA CYS A 193 5.72 -29.45 8.55
C CYS A 193 6.75 -28.36 8.87
N LEU A 194 6.91 -27.39 7.97
CA LEU A 194 7.88 -26.30 8.11
C LEU A 194 7.29 -25.22 9.02
N PHE A 195 7.37 -25.40 10.35
CA PHE A 195 6.96 -24.39 11.32
C PHE A 195 8.14 -23.48 11.68
N THR A 196 8.20 -22.29 11.08
CA THR A 196 9.16 -21.25 11.52
C THR A 196 8.57 -20.42 12.66
N LYS A 197 9.29 -20.31 13.78
CA LYS A 197 8.96 -19.38 14.87
C LYS A 197 9.07 -17.94 14.36
N MET A 198 7.93 -17.30 14.09
CA MET A 198 7.92 -15.89 13.73
C MET A 198 8.21 -15.02 14.95
N LYS A 199 9.26 -14.20 14.88
CA LYS A 199 9.53 -13.17 15.90
C LYS A 199 8.33 -12.23 15.98
N ARG A 200 7.95 -11.79 17.18
CA ARG A 200 6.83 -10.86 17.42
C ARG A 200 6.97 -9.53 16.65
N SER A 201 8.21 -9.15 16.32
CA SER A 201 8.51 -7.99 15.45
C SER A 201 8.29 -8.24 13.95
N SER A 202 8.14 -9.50 13.52
CA SER A 202 7.74 -9.90 12.17
C SER A 202 6.22 -9.98 12.03
N LEU A 203 5.47 -10.05 13.13
CA LEU A 203 4.00 -10.04 13.16
C LEU A 203 3.42 -8.68 12.74
N SER A 204 4.12 -7.56 12.93
CA SER A 204 3.68 -6.28 12.34
C SER A 204 3.80 -6.27 10.82
N HIS A 205 4.61 -7.15 10.25
CA HIS A 205 4.76 -7.41 8.81
C HIS A 205 3.98 -8.66 8.34
N LEU A 206 3.21 -9.32 9.21
CA LEU A 206 2.33 -10.46 8.87
C LEU A 206 1.02 -10.07 8.18
N TYR A 207 0.83 -8.81 7.83
CA TYR A 207 0.08 -8.48 6.62
C TYR A 207 0.96 -8.83 5.42
N ASP A 208 1.27 -10.12 5.25
CA ASP A 208 2.03 -10.56 4.10
C ASP A 208 1.14 -10.33 2.88
N ARG A 209 1.40 -9.22 2.19
CA ARG A 209 0.64 -8.80 1.02
C ARG A 209 0.53 -9.94 0.01
N ARG A 210 1.47 -10.89 -0.01
CA ARG A 210 1.40 -12.08 -0.85
C ARG A 210 0.34 -13.07 -0.40
N LEU A 211 0.22 -13.37 0.90
CA LEU A 211 -0.81 -14.26 1.43
C LEU A 211 -2.21 -13.66 1.26
N THR A 212 -2.39 -12.38 1.58
CA THR A 212 -3.68 -11.71 1.34
C THR A 212 -4.03 -11.65 -0.15
N SER A 213 -3.03 -11.45 -1.02
CA SER A 213 -3.25 -11.50 -2.47
C SER A 213 -3.57 -12.93 -2.94
N GLN A 214 -2.93 -13.96 -2.39
CA GLN A 214 -3.24 -15.36 -2.72
C GLN A 214 -4.64 -15.77 -2.26
N ALA A 215 -5.07 -15.32 -1.08
CA ALA A 215 -6.43 -15.52 -0.60
C ALA A 215 -7.46 -14.93 -1.57
N MET A 216 -7.21 -13.74 -2.15
CA MET A 216 -8.10 -13.18 -3.17
C MET A 216 -8.24 -14.03 -4.44
N TYR A 217 -7.33 -14.96 -4.72
CA TYR A 217 -7.40 -15.87 -5.88
C TYR A 217 -7.84 -17.28 -5.53
N CYS A 218 -8.08 -17.56 -4.25
CA CYS A 218 -8.49 -18.89 -3.84
C CYS A 218 -9.95 -19.15 -4.30
N PRO A 219 -10.22 -20.29 -4.97
CA PRO A 219 -11.58 -20.64 -5.37
C PRO A 219 -12.59 -20.64 -4.23
N SER A 220 -12.16 -21.03 -3.01
CA SER A 220 -12.98 -21.08 -1.80
C SER A 220 -13.20 -19.73 -1.12
N THR A 221 -12.58 -18.64 -1.60
CA THR A 221 -12.78 -17.33 -1.01
C THR A 221 -14.12 -16.73 -1.48
N PRO A 222 -14.98 -16.27 -0.55
CA PRO A 222 -16.28 -15.72 -0.91
C PRO A 222 -16.17 -14.55 -1.89
N ARG A 223 -17.10 -14.55 -2.84
CA ARG A 223 -17.04 -13.67 -3.99
C ARG A 223 -17.93 -12.44 -3.79
N VAL A 224 -17.41 -11.30 -4.22
CA VAL A 224 -18.16 -10.06 -4.35
C VAL A 224 -18.06 -9.61 -5.79
N LEU A 225 -19.20 -9.53 -6.46
CA LEU A 225 -19.34 -8.99 -7.81
C LEU A 225 -19.58 -7.49 -7.73
N ILE A 226 -18.78 -6.74 -8.48
CA ILE A 226 -18.97 -5.30 -8.69
C ILE A 226 -19.60 -5.12 -10.07
N ASP A 227 -20.88 -4.75 -10.10
CA ASP A 227 -21.63 -4.51 -11.34
C ASP A 227 -21.41 -3.08 -11.81
N LEU A 228 -20.65 -2.94 -12.90
CA LEU A 228 -20.26 -1.67 -13.49
C LEU A 228 -21.34 -1.07 -14.40
N ASP A 229 -22.39 -1.81 -14.77
CA ASP A 229 -23.38 -1.33 -15.74
C ASP A 229 -24.12 -0.10 -15.22
N TYR A 230 -24.39 -0.05 -13.91
CA TYR A 230 -25.00 1.12 -13.28
C TYR A 230 -24.08 2.35 -13.25
N ALA A 231 -22.76 2.15 -13.33
CA ALA A 231 -21.83 3.27 -13.50
C ALA A 231 -21.88 3.81 -14.92
N MET A 232 -22.16 2.94 -15.90
CA MET A 232 -22.28 3.29 -17.32
C MET A 232 -23.52 4.11 -17.64
N ASP A 233 -24.57 3.98 -16.83
CA ASP A 233 -25.79 4.79 -16.91
C ASP A 233 -25.59 6.25 -16.42
N GLN A 234 -24.43 6.58 -15.83
CA GLN A 234 -24.12 7.90 -15.27
C GLN A 234 -23.24 8.74 -16.19
N ASP A 235 -23.18 10.05 -15.93
CA ASP A 235 -22.27 10.93 -16.67
C ASP A 235 -20.78 10.62 -16.38
N PHE A 236 -19.89 11.23 -17.17
CA PHE A 236 -18.45 11.04 -17.08
C PHE A 236 -17.86 11.38 -15.69
N PHE A 237 -18.34 12.45 -15.04
CA PHE A 237 -17.79 12.89 -13.76
C PHE A 237 -18.23 11.97 -12.63
N HIS A 238 -19.50 11.57 -12.63
CA HIS A 238 -20.06 10.58 -11.71
C HIS A 238 -19.38 9.23 -11.89
N THR A 239 -19.17 8.79 -13.13
CA THR A 239 -18.38 7.58 -13.43
C THR A 239 -16.99 7.65 -12.80
N ARG A 240 -16.24 8.74 -13.00
CA ARG A 240 -14.89 8.87 -12.46
C ARG A 240 -14.89 8.83 -10.93
N LYS A 241 -15.90 9.46 -10.30
CA LYS A 241 -16.09 9.43 -8.86
C LYS A 241 -16.42 8.02 -8.36
N ILE A 242 -17.35 7.32 -9.02
CA ILE A 242 -17.68 5.92 -8.76
C ILE A 242 -16.42 5.06 -8.78
N LEU A 243 -15.62 5.16 -9.85
CA LEU A 243 -14.39 4.37 -9.96
C LEU A 243 -13.38 4.72 -8.86
N ASN A 244 -13.25 5.98 -8.46
CA ASN A 244 -12.42 6.35 -7.29
C ASN A 244 -12.95 5.74 -5.98
N ASP A 245 -14.26 5.74 -5.76
CA ASP A 245 -14.88 5.12 -4.58
C ASP A 245 -14.69 3.59 -4.60
N VAL A 246 -14.75 2.96 -5.78
CA VAL A 246 -14.38 1.55 -5.95
C VAL A 246 -12.91 1.35 -5.59
N ARG A 247 -11.96 2.22 -6.01
CA ARG A 247 -10.54 2.10 -5.57
C ARG A 247 -10.41 2.02 -4.06
N ASN A 248 -11.17 2.84 -3.33
CA ASN A 248 -11.15 2.85 -1.87
C ASN A 248 -11.72 1.54 -1.31
N LEU A 249 -12.83 1.03 -1.86
CA LEU A 249 -13.37 -0.28 -1.49
C LEU A 249 -12.31 -1.39 -1.68
N LEU A 250 -11.64 -1.39 -2.81
CA LEU A 250 -10.64 -2.41 -3.13
C LEU A 250 -9.42 -2.32 -2.19
N ALA A 251 -9.02 -1.10 -1.82
CA ALA A 251 -7.95 -0.87 -0.85
C ALA A 251 -8.35 -1.37 0.55
N VAL A 252 -9.59 -1.10 0.99
CA VAL A 252 -10.12 -1.64 2.26
C VAL A 252 -10.07 -3.16 2.24
N ASN A 253 -10.55 -3.79 1.17
CA ASN A 253 -10.58 -5.24 1.05
C ASN A 253 -9.20 -5.89 1.25
N LYS A 254 -8.14 -5.34 0.66
CA LYS A 254 -6.78 -5.91 0.78
C LYS A 254 -6.07 -5.51 2.06
N TYR A 255 -6.09 -4.23 2.40
CA TYR A 255 -5.12 -3.71 3.37
C TYR A 255 -5.65 -3.73 4.80
N HIS A 256 -6.96 -3.86 4.99
CA HIS A 256 -7.59 -3.77 6.31
C HIS A 256 -8.10 -5.10 6.86
N HIS A 257 -8.11 -6.17 6.06
CA HIS A 257 -8.71 -7.45 6.45
C HIS A 257 -7.80 -8.64 6.16
N ILE A 258 -7.81 -9.62 7.07
CA ILE A 258 -6.98 -10.83 6.97
C ILE A 258 -7.57 -11.80 5.93
N ASN A 259 -8.91 -11.88 5.84
CA ASN A 259 -9.63 -12.74 4.91
C ASN A 259 -10.41 -11.89 3.88
N PRO A 260 -9.74 -11.42 2.81
CA PRO A 260 -10.36 -10.56 1.81
C PRO A 260 -11.48 -11.29 1.06
N PHE A 261 -12.42 -10.55 0.47
CA PHE A 261 -13.31 -11.11 -0.56
C PHE A 261 -12.57 -11.24 -1.88
N ARG A 262 -12.95 -12.25 -2.68
CA ARG A 262 -12.58 -12.34 -4.08
C ARG A 262 -13.45 -11.38 -4.87
N ILE A 263 -12.87 -10.24 -5.26
CA ILE A 263 -13.60 -9.21 -6.00
C ILE A 263 -13.50 -9.48 -7.49
N GLU A 264 -14.66 -9.59 -8.13
CA GLU A 264 -14.83 -9.81 -9.57
C GLU A 264 -15.67 -8.67 -10.15
N PHE A 265 -15.38 -8.25 -11.38
CA PHE A 265 -16.12 -7.20 -12.06
C PHE A 265 -17.06 -7.79 -13.09
N VAL A 266 -18.27 -7.24 -13.18
CA VAL A 266 -19.23 -7.59 -14.23
C VAL A 266 -19.51 -6.34 -15.05
N ARG A 267 -19.50 -6.50 -16.38
CA ARG A 267 -20.05 -5.51 -17.31
C ARG A 267 -20.80 -6.18 -18.45
N SER A 268 -21.86 -5.56 -18.91
CA SER A 268 -22.60 -5.93 -20.10
C SER A 268 -21.78 -5.66 -21.36
N SER A 269 -21.79 -6.66 -22.26
CA SER A 269 -21.20 -6.56 -23.60
C SER A 269 -22.02 -5.68 -24.55
N HIS A 270 -23.21 -5.24 -24.15
CA HIS A 270 -24.13 -4.49 -25.02
C HIS A 270 -23.77 -3.01 -25.21
N HIS A 271 -22.78 -2.48 -24.48
CA HIS A 271 -22.19 -1.18 -24.78
C HIS A 271 -21.19 -1.30 -25.93
N GLY A 272 -21.69 -1.61 -27.12
CA GLY A 272 -20.88 -1.70 -28.33
C GLY A 272 -20.20 -0.37 -28.63
N LEU A 273 -18.85 -0.35 -28.63
CA LEU A 273 -17.93 0.53 -29.37
C LEU A 273 -18.15 2.06 -29.37
N LYS A 274 -19.18 2.60 -28.70
CA LYS A 274 -19.58 4.02 -28.72
C LYS A 274 -19.48 4.66 -27.33
N ASN A 275 -18.36 4.46 -26.64
CA ASN A 275 -17.85 5.48 -25.70
C ASN A 275 -16.36 5.28 -25.42
N SER A 276 -15.52 5.69 -26.38
CA SER A 276 -14.05 5.59 -26.28
C SER A 276 -13.46 6.28 -25.05
N ARG A 277 -14.18 7.22 -24.41
CA ARG A 277 -13.75 7.86 -23.15
C ARG A 277 -14.05 7.01 -21.91
N PHE A 278 -15.16 6.28 -21.88
CA PHE A 278 -15.53 5.46 -20.73
C PHE A 278 -14.67 4.20 -20.67
N ASP A 279 -14.54 3.49 -21.80
CA ASP A 279 -13.63 2.35 -21.89
C ASP A 279 -12.19 2.77 -21.56
N LYS A 280 -11.77 3.98 -21.94
CA LYS A 280 -10.48 4.53 -21.50
C LYS A 280 -10.39 4.71 -19.98
N ILE A 281 -11.38 5.29 -19.30
CA ILE A 281 -11.30 5.46 -17.84
C ILE A 281 -11.34 4.11 -17.13
N VAL A 282 -12.24 3.20 -17.53
CA VAL A 282 -12.28 1.85 -16.95
C VAL A 282 -10.98 1.12 -17.24
N HIS A 283 -10.46 1.19 -18.47
CA HIS A 283 -9.17 0.61 -18.81
C HIS A 283 -8.03 1.24 -18.00
N THR A 284 -7.99 2.56 -17.80
CA THR A 284 -6.99 3.24 -16.95
C THR A 284 -7.12 2.84 -15.48
N PHE A 285 -8.36 2.71 -15.00
CA PHE A 285 -8.65 2.22 -13.66
C PHE A 285 -8.14 0.78 -13.50
N MET A 286 -8.48 -0.10 -14.44
CA MET A 286 -8.08 -1.50 -14.43
C MET A 286 -6.57 -1.64 -14.65
N SER A 287 -5.94 -0.89 -15.55
CA SER A 287 -4.50 -0.99 -15.80
C SER A 287 -3.67 -0.59 -14.59
N TRP A 288 -4.14 0.38 -13.80
CA TRP A 288 -3.48 0.76 -12.55
C TRP A 288 -3.62 -0.30 -11.47
N TRP A 289 -4.73 -1.04 -11.49
CA TRP A 289 -5.10 -2.06 -10.51
C TRP A 289 -4.91 -3.51 -11.00
N ASN A 290 -4.37 -3.72 -12.20
CA ASN A 290 -4.11 -5.04 -12.78
C ASN A 290 -2.60 -5.20 -13.03
N ASP A 291 -1.78 -4.58 -12.18
CA ASP A 291 -0.36 -4.89 -12.10
C ASP A 291 -0.25 -6.35 -11.61
N PRO A 292 0.30 -7.29 -12.43
CA PRO A 292 0.39 -8.70 -12.09
C PRO A 292 1.13 -8.96 -10.77
N LYS A 293 1.91 -7.99 -10.28
CA LYS A 293 2.63 -8.06 -9.01
C LYS A 293 1.78 -7.64 -7.81
N GLN A 294 0.62 -7.03 -8.02
CA GLN A 294 -0.22 -6.46 -6.98
C GLN A 294 -1.62 -7.07 -6.99
N TYR A 295 -2.24 -7.23 -8.16
CA TYR A 295 -3.66 -7.57 -8.31
C TYR A 295 -3.97 -8.16 -9.69
N GLN A 296 -4.78 -9.21 -9.75
CA GLN A 296 -5.33 -9.82 -10.96
C GLN A 296 -6.84 -9.85 -10.83
N TYR A 297 -7.53 -8.96 -11.53
CA TYR A 297 -8.98 -8.93 -11.47
C TYR A 297 -9.61 -9.70 -12.62
N THR A 298 -10.59 -10.54 -12.27
CA THR A 298 -11.45 -11.16 -13.26
C THR A 298 -12.52 -10.16 -13.66
N ILE A 299 -12.58 -9.85 -14.95
CA ILE A 299 -13.61 -9.01 -15.55
C ILE A 299 -14.46 -9.89 -16.46
N HIS A 300 -15.74 -10.00 -16.13
CA HIS A 300 -16.71 -10.77 -16.88
C HIS A 300 -17.46 -9.86 -17.85
N HIS A 301 -17.49 -10.26 -19.12
CA HIS A 301 -18.25 -9.59 -20.17
C HIS A 301 -19.53 -10.36 -20.47
N VAL A 302 -20.53 -10.19 -19.60
CA VAL A 302 -21.79 -10.94 -19.67
C VAL A 302 -22.98 -9.99 -19.60
N ALA A 303 -24.07 -10.33 -20.29
CA ALA A 303 -25.26 -9.48 -20.34
C ALA A 303 -25.96 -9.31 -18.98
N LYS A 304 -25.77 -10.24 -18.04
CA LYS A 304 -26.34 -10.20 -16.69
C LYS A 304 -25.38 -10.83 -15.67
N PRO A 305 -25.27 -10.29 -14.44
CA PRO A 305 -24.42 -10.86 -13.38
C PRO A 305 -24.72 -12.31 -13.01
N VAL A 306 -25.98 -12.75 -13.13
CA VAL A 306 -26.39 -14.13 -12.83
C VAL A 306 -25.71 -15.17 -13.75
N ASN A 307 -25.22 -14.75 -14.91
CA ASN A 307 -24.56 -15.64 -15.87
C ASN A 307 -23.12 -16.00 -15.45
N VAL A 308 -22.58 -15.37 -14.41
CA VAL A 308 -21.24 -15.66 -13.86
C VAL A 308 -21.29 -16.74 -12.76
N LEU A 309 -22.49 -17.18 -12.38
CA LEU A 309 -22.67 -18.08 -11.25
C LEU A 309 -22.56 -19.55 -11.66
N GLU A 310 -21.88 -20.34 -10.83
CA GLU A 310 -21.82 -21.81 -10.88
C GLU A 310 -23.17 -22.42 -10.46
N SER A 311 -23.47 -23.67 -10.82
CA SER A 311 -24.84 -24.22 -10.77
C SER A 311 -25.57 -24.13 -9.43
N ASP A 312 -24.85 -24.20 -8.31
CA ASP A 312 -25.37 -24.18 -6.94
C ASP A 312 -25.31 -22.81 -6.26
N GLU A 313 -24.67 -21.83 -6.89
CA GLU A 313 -24.51 -20.48 -6.36
C GLU A 313 -25.80 -19.64 -6.52
N LYS A 314 -26.00 -18.72 -5.58
CA LYS A 314 -27.07 -17.74 -5.58
C LYS A 314 -26.51 -16.33 -5.52
N LEU A 315 -27.08 -15.41 -6.28
CA LEU A 315 -26.70 -14.00 -6.29
C LEU A 315 -27.55 -13.21 -5.31
N ILE A 316 -26.91 -12.56 -4.35
CA ILE A 316 -27.52 -11.60 -3.45
C ILE A 316 -27.18 -10.19 -3.91
N TYR A 317 -28.16 -9.52 -4.50
CA TYR A 317 -28.04 -8.17 -5.00
C TYR A 317 -28.39 -7.14 -3.92
N PHE A 318 -27.49 -6.20 -3.65
CA PHE A 318 -27.73 -5.18 -2.63
C PHE A 318 -28.41 -3.93 -3.18
N THR A 319 -29.44 -3.48 -2.47
CA THR A 319 -30.05 -2.16 -2.66
C THR A 319 -30.68 -1.68 -1.37
N PRO A 320 -30.57 -0.38 -1.01
CA PRO A 320 -31.16 0.12 0.23
C PRO A 320 -32.69 0.03 0.25
N ASN A 321 -33.35 -0.05 -0.92
CA ASN A 321 -34.81 -0.13 -1.03
C ASN A 321 -35.36 -1.57 -0.97
N ALA A 322 -34.53 -2.57 -0.71
CA ALA A 322 -35.00 -3.94 -0.61
C ALA A 322 -35.95 -4.09 0.59
N LYS A 323 -37.04 -4.84 0.41
CA LYS A 323 -37.98 -5.09 1.52
C LYS A 323 -37.36 -5.98 2.59
N ILE A 324 -36.63 -7.00 2.14
CA ILE A 324 -36.08 -8.06 2.99
C ILE A 324 -34.64 -7.68 3.38
N PRO A 325 -34.33 -7.57 4.68
CA PRO A 325 -32.96 -7.37 5.13
C PRO A 325 -32.13 -8.65 4.96
N LEU A 326 -30.81 -8.50 4.81
CA LEU A 326 -29.84 -9.59 4.81
C LEU A 326 -29.80 -10.25 6.19
N THR A 327 -29.79 -11.58 6.24
CA THR A 327 -29.56 -12.34 7.48
C THR A 327 -28.09 -12.69 7.67
N MET A 328 -27.65 -12.95 8.90
CA MET A 328 -26.29 -13.44 9.16
C MET A 328 -26.02 -14.79 8.49
N SER A 329 -27.02 -15.69 8.47
CA SER A 329 -26.91 -16.98 7.79
C SER A 329 -26.69 -16.84 6.29
N GLU A 330 -27.37 -15.89 5.63
CA GLU A 330 -27.16 -15.60 4.21
C GLU A 330 -25.76 -15.03 3.96
N LEU A 331 -25.21 -14.22 4.88
CA LEU A 331 -23.89 -13.64 4.76
C LEU A 331 -22.75 -14.66 4.90
N LEU A 332 -22.95 -15.66 5.77
CA LEU A 332 -21.94 -16.68 6.09
C LEU A 332 -21.97 -17.89 5.15
N ASP A 333 -23.05 -18.08 4.39
CA ASP A 333 -23.16 -19.13 3.38
C ASP A 333 -22.30 -18.81 2.15
N GLU A 334 -21.29 -19.64 1.90
CA GLU A 334 -20.30 -19.46 0.84
C GLU A 334 -20.89 -19.56 -0.58
N ARG A 335 -22.07 -20.18 -0.73
CA ARG A 335 -22.78 -20.28 -2.02
C ARG A 335 -23.46 -18.97 -2.41
N ASN A 336 -23.57 -18.03 -1.47
CA ASN A 336 -24.15 -16.72 -1.74
C ASN A 336 -23.07 -15.76 -2.25
N ILE A 337 -23.26 -15.31 -3.49
CA ILE A 337 -22.38 -14.37 -4.17
C ILE A 337 -22.99 -12.98 -4.04
N PHE A 338 -22.25 -12.04 -3.47
CA PHE A 338 -22.75 -10.69 -3.20
C PHE A 338 -22.53 -9.78 -4.40
N ALA A 339 -23.56 -9.07 -4.86
CA ALA A 339 -23.45 -8.08 -5.92
C ALA A 339 -23.67 -6.65 -5.42
N ILE A 340 -22.71 -5.78 -5.73
CA ILE A 340 -22.74 -4.35 -5.44
C ILE A 340 -22.96 -3.60 -6.77
N PRO A 341 -24.11 -2.90 -6.94
CA PRO A 341 -24.29 -2.01 -8.09
C PRO A 341 -23.43 -0.76 -7.92
N CYS A 342 -22.59 -0.47 -8.91
CA CYS A 342 -21.79 0.75 -8.95
C CYS A 342 -22.63 1.98 -9.34
N HIS A 343 -23.56 2.38 -8.48
CA HIS A 343 -24.35 3.61 -8.59
C HIS A 343 -24.04 4.59 -7.47
N ASN A 344 -23.73 5.85 -7.79
CA ASN A 344 -23.46 6.88 -6.77
C ASN A 344 -24.67 7.80 -6.61
N SER A 345 -25.54 7.46 -5.67
CA SER A 345 -26.66 8.31 -5.28
C SER A 345 -26.84 8.32 -3.78
N ARG A 346 -27.09 9.50 -3.22
CA ARG A 346 -27.43 9.69 -1.80
C ARG A 346 -28.93 9.66 -1.54
N SER A 347 -29.74 9.55 -2.60
CA SER A 347 -31.19 9.63 -2.51
C SER A 347 -31.80 8.24 -2.60
N LEU A 348 -32.50 7.79 -1.54
CA LEU A 348 -33.31 6.56 -1.59
C LEU A 348 -34.40 6.60 -2.67
N ARG A 349 -34.78 7.79 -3.12
CA ARG A 349 -35.79 7.98 -4.17
C ARG A 349 -35.23 7.76 -5.58
N ASP A 350 -33.94 7.50 -5.70
CA ASP A 350 -33.33 7.25 -6.99
C ASP A 350 -33.97 6.04 -7.69
N PRO A 351 -34.44 6.18 -8.94
CA PRO A 351 -35.12 5.12 -9.65
C PRO A 351 -34.24 3.88 -9.87
N VAL A 352 -32.91 4.01 -9.85
CA VAL A 352 -31.98 2.89 -9.98
C VAL A 352 -32.19 1.86 -8.86
N PHE A 353 -32.36 2.31 -7.61
CA PHE A 353 -32.60 1.40 -6.48
C PHE A 353 -33.90 0.60 -6.65
N ASN A 354 -34.95 1.22 -7.18
CA ASN A 354 -36.20 0.53 -7.48
C ASN A 354 -36.08 -0.44 -8.65
N ARG A 355 -35.25 -0.12 -9.64
CA ARG A 355 -34.95 -1.02 -10.77
C ARG A 355 -34.26 -2.29 -10.29
N ILE A 356 -33.25 -2.16 -9.43
CA ILE A 356 -32.55 -3.27 -8.79
C ILE A 356 -33.52 -4.13 -7.98
N ASN A 357 -34.41 -3.51 -7.21
CA ASN A 357 -35.41 -4.22 -6.40
C ASN A 357 -36.37 -5.09 -7.22
N ARG A 358 -36.52 -4.81 -8.52
CA ARG A 358 -37.34 -5.58 -9.46
C ARG A 358 -36.62 -6.77 -10.10
N LEU A 359 -35.30 -6.91 -9.94
CA LEU A 359 -34.50 -7.98 -10.57
C LEU A 359 -34.96 -9.38 -10.16
N GLN A 360 -35.39 -9.56 -8.91
CA GLN A 360 -35.92 -10.82 -8.38
C GLN A 360 -37.28 -11.24 -8.99
N TYR A 361 -38.02 -10.31 -9.60
CA TYR A 361 -39.34 -10.58 -10.19
C TYR A 361 -39.30 -10.73 -11.72
N GLN A 362 -38.12 -10.61 -12.33
CA GLN A 362 -38.00 -10.76 -13.77
C GLN A 362 -38.19 -12.22 -14.17
N LYS A 363 -39.07 -12.49 -15.14
CA LYS A 363 -39.36 -13.85 -15.67
C LYS A 363 -38.10 -14.61 -16.13
N SER A 364 -37.05 -13.89 -16.52
CA SER A 364 -35.76 -14.43 -16.95
C SER A 364 -34.78 -14.74 -15.82
N SER A 365 -35.11 -14.39 -14.58
CA SER A 365 -34.28 -14.68 -13.41
C SER A 365 -34.84 -15.94 -12.76
N PRO A 366 -34.22 -17.13 -12.93
CA PRO A 366 -34.56 -18.26 -12.07
C PRO A 366 -34.35 -17.86 -10.60
N GLN A 367 -34.84 -18.68 -9.65
CA GLN A 367 -34.81 -18.50 -8.18
C GLN A 367 -33.42 -18.25 -7.53
N ARG A 368 -32.41 -17.91 -8.34
CA ARG A 368 -31.01 -17.70 -8.02
C ARG A 368 -30.67 -16.23 -7.75
N ILE A 369 -31.56 -15.27 -8.05
CA ILE A 369 -31.35 -13.86 -7.71
C ILE A 369 -32.23 -13.48 -6.51
N MET A 370 -31.58 -13.07 -5.43
CA MET A 370 -32.19 -12.52 -4.24
C MET A 370 -31.81 -11.06 -4.13
N VAL A 371 -32.75 -10.21 -3.70
CA VAL A 371 -32.45 -8.81 -3.42
C VAL A 371 -32.54 -8.57 -1.92
N ARG A 372 -31.49 -7.96 -1.35
CA ARG A 372 -31.37 -7.68 0.09
C ARG A 372 -30.92 -6.25 0.34
N ARG A 373 -31.23 -5.74 1.53
CA ARG A 373 -30.63 -4.53 2.10
C ARG A 373 -29.88 -4.91 3.36
N LEU A 374 -28.95 -4.07 3.80
CA LEU A 374 -28.47 -4.20 5.17
C LEU A 374 -29.62 -3.94 6.16
N PRO A 375 -29.62 -4.58 7.34
CA PRO A 375 -30.65 -4.38 8.37
C PRO A 375 -30.50 -3.02 9.10
N THR A 376 -30.13 -1.97 8.39
CA THR A 376 -29.92 -0.65 8.98
C THR A 376 -31.20 -0.06 9.59
N THR A 377 -32.36 -0.27 8.97
CA THR A 377 -33.64 0.27 9.48
C THR A 377 -34.07 -0.35 10.81
N GLU A 378 -33.68 -1.59 11.04
CA GLU A 378 -33.95 -2.32 12.28
C GLU A 378 -33.12 -1.73 13.43
N HIS A 379 -31.87 -1.37 13.16
CA HIS A 379 -30.88 -1.02 14.19
C HIS A 379 -30.57 0.48 14.30
N ILE A 380 -30.91 1.30 13.29
CA ILE A 380 -30.55 2.72 13.21
C ILE A 380 -31.80 3.61 13.31
N VAL A 381 -31.67 4.73 14.02
CA VAL A 381 -32.66 5.79 14.14
C VAL A 381 -32.84 6.51 12.79
N TRP A 382 -34.00 6.29 12.17
CA TRP A 382 -34.30 6.68 10.78
C TRP A 382 -34.15 8.19 10.51
N ASN A 383 -34.43 9.03 11.51
CA ASN A 383 -34.44 10.49 11.35
C ASN A 383 -33.04 11.09 11.15
N LYS A 384 -31.98 10.33 11.44
CA LYS A 384 -30.58 10.78 11.37
C LYS A 384 -29.77 10.02 10.32
N PHE A 385 -30.39 9.05 9.62
CA PHE A 385 -29.71 8.20 8.66
C PHE A 385 -30.45 8.17 7.31
N HIS A 386 -29.77 8.58 6.24
CA HIS A 386 -30.34 8.67 4.90
C HIS A 386 -30.55 7.31 4.19
N GLY A 387 -30.33 6.19 4.87
CA GLY A 387 -30.56 4.84 4.33
C GLY A 387 -29.46 4.31 3.39
N VAL A 388 -28.56 5.16 2.91
CA VAL A 388 -27.48 4.80 1.98
C VAL A 388 -26.13 4.92 2.68
N ILE A 389 -25.34 3.85 2.68
CA ILE A 389 -23.95 3.85 3.16
C ILE A 389 -22.95 3.82 2.00
N SER A 390 -21.71 4.26 2.27
CA SER A 390 -20.62 4.13 1.30
C SER A 390 -20.23 2.66 1.10
N TRP A 391 -19.70 2.34 -0.09
CA TRP A 391 -19.26 0.98 -0.39
C TRP A 391 -18.10 0.50 0.49
N SER A 392 -17.21 1.40 0.89
CA SER A 392 -16.13 1.06 1.83
C SER A 392 -16.69 0.64 3.19
N LEU A 393 -17.61 1.42 3.76
CA LEU A 393 -18.27 1.10 5.02
C LEU A 393 -19.09 -0.19 4.90
N PHE A 394 -19.82 -0.36 3.79
CA PHE A 394 -20.54 -1.58 3.47
C PHE A 394 -19.63 -2.81 3.53
N LEU A 395 -18.49 -2.77 2.83
CA LEU A 395 -17.57 -3.90 2.79
C LEU A 395 -16.91 -4.14 4.15
N THR A 396 -16.55 -3.09 4.89
CA THR A 396 -16.02 -3.22 6.25
C THR A 396 -17.02 -3.93 7.18
N ILE A 397 -18.30 -3.59 7.12
CA ILE A 397 -19.36 -4.26 7.89
C ILE A 397 -19.45 -5.75 7.54
N LEU A 398 -19.41 -6.09 6.25
CA LEU A 398 -19.44 -7.50 5.83
C LEU A 398 -18.22 -8.28 6.33
N HIS A 399 -17.04 -7.67 6.26
CA HIS A 399 -15.81 -8.27 6.78
C HIS A 399 -15.87 -8.52 8.27
N ASP A 400 -16.36 -7.54 9.02
CA ASP A 400 -16.43 -7.61 10.48
C ASP A 400 -17.30 -8.78 10.95
N ILE A 401 -18.46 -8.98 10.33
CA ILE A 401 -19.34 -10.11 10.65
C ILE A 401 -18.71 -11.45 10.31
N ARG A 402 -18.01 -11.54 9.17
CA ARG A 402 -17.33 -12.78 8.79
C ARG A 402 -16.20 -13.15 9.75
N HIS A 403 -15.54 -12.15 10.33
CA HIS A 403 -14.52 -12.34 11.36
C HIS A 403 -15.11 -12.60 12.74
N ASN A 404 -16.25 -11.99 13.06
CA ASN A 404 -16.93 -12.06 14.35
C ASN A 404 -18.31 -12.72 14.18
N GLN A 405 -18.33 -14.02 13.89
CA GLN A 405 -19.56 -14.77 13.54
C GLN A 405 -20.59 -14.85 14.67
N HIS A 406 -20.17 -14.58 15.91
CA HIS A 406 -21.05 -14.58 17.09
C HIS A 406 -21.64 -13.20 17.39
N ASP A 407 -21.22 -12.16 16.68
CA ASP A 407 -21.74 -10.81 16.90
C ASP A 407 -23.10 -10.62 16.24
N ASP A 408 -23.91 -9.77 16.85
CA ASP A 408 -25.15 -9.31 16.28
C ASP A 408 -24.95 -8.06 15.40
N TRP A 409 -25.95 -7.76 14.58
CA TRP A 409 -25.93 -6.58 13.72
C TRP A 409 -25.76 -5.28 14.52
N ASN A 410 -26.32 -5.21 15.73
CA ASN A 410 -26.26 -4.00 16.54
C ASN A 410 -24.84 -3.68 17.00
N SER A 411 -24.10 -4.68 17.50
CA SER A 411 -22.72 -4.54 17.94
C SER A 411 -21.79 -4.13 16.79
N VAL A 412 -21.99 -4.73 15.61
CA VAL A 412 -21.25 -4.37 14.40
C VAL A 412 -21.52 -2.92 14.01
N PHE A 413 -22.80 -2.48 14.01
CA PHE A 413 -23.13 -1.10 13.69
C PHE A 413 -22.55 -0.11 14.72
N LYS A 414 -22.54 -0.44 16.02
CA LYS A 414 -21.93 0.38 17.09
C LYS A 414 -20.44 0.66 16.84
N ARG A 415 -19.70 -0.30 16.28
CA ARG A 415 -18.28 -0.11 15.97
C ARG A 415 -17.99 0.88 14.85
N TYR A 416 -18.91 1.05 13.89
CA TYR A 416 -18.65 1.83 12.67
C TYR A 416 -19.52 3.07 12.50
N LEU A 417 -20.65 3.15 13.20
CA LEU A 417 -21.53 4.29 13.20
C LEU A 417 -21.38 4.99 14.55
N LEU A 418 -21.15 6.31 14.53
CA LEU A 418 -20.87 7.10 15.74
C LEU A 418 -21.93 6.85 16.84
N GLU A 419 -21.44 6.46 18.03
CA GLU A 419 -22.09 5.53 18.97
C GLU A 419 -23.40 5.99 19.64
N ASN A 420 -23.70 7.29 19.77
CA ASN A 420 -24.76 7.72 20.72
C ASN A 420 -26.02 8.30 20.09
N GLU A 421 -26.06 8.52 18.78
CA GLU A 421 -27.16 9.27 18.17
C GLU A 421 -27.85 8.55 17.02
N LEU A 422 -27.19 7.57 16.42
CA LEU A 422 -27.70 6.89 15.23
C LEU A 422 -28.26 5.52 15.53
N ILE A 423 -27.88 4.86 16.61
CA ILE A 423 -28.20 3.45 16.85
C ILE A 423 -29.25 3.35 17.95
N LYS A 424 -30.24 2.48 17.74
CA LYS A 424 -31.27 2.21 18.74
C LYS A 424 -30.66 1.55 19.97
N SER A 425 -31.11 1.95 21.15
CA SER A 425 -30.70 1.27 22.39
C SER A 425 -31.22 -0.17 22.42
N ASP A 426 -30.58 -1.02 23.23
CA ASP A 426 -30.99 -2.42 23.35
C ASP A 426 -32.42 -2.54 23.93
N ASP A 427 -32.82 -1.58 24.79
CA ASP A 427 -34.19 -1.43 25.30
C ASP A 427 -35.19 -1.09 24.19
N GLU A 428 -34.86 -0.15 23.30
CA GLU A 428 -35.71 0.21 22.15
C GLU A 428 -35.89 -0.96 21.20
N LEU A 429 -34.81 -1.68 20.89
CA LEU A 429 -34.84 -2.89 20.06
C LEU A 429 -35.71 -3.98 20.69
N SER A 430 -35.59 -4.20 22.00
CA SER A 430 -36.39 -5.17 22.74
C SER A 430 -37.88 -4.83 22.71
N ARG A 431 -38.24 -3.56 22.93
CA ARG A 431 -39.63 -3.08 22.83
C ARG A 431 -40.19 -3.22 21.42
N GLU A 432 -39.42 -2.87 20.38
CA GLU A 432 -39.84 -3.06 18.99
C GLU A 432 -40.05 -4.54 18.66
N MET A 433 -39.17 -5.42 19.13
CA MET A 433 -39.29 -6.87 18.91
C MET A 433 -40.57 -7.43 19.54
N GLN A 434 -40.86 -7.05 20.80
CA GLN A 434 -42.10 -7.43 21.48
C GLN A 434 -43.34 -6.90 20.73
N ASN A 435 -43.32 -5.64 20.30
CA ASN A 435 -44.41 -5.06 19.51
C ASN A 435 -44.61 -5.80 18.18
N ARG A 436 -43.54 -6.16 17.47
CA ARG A 436 -43.61 -6.93 16.22
C ARG A 436 -44.21 -8.32 16.45
N GLN A 437 -43.78 -9.03 17.51
CA GLN A 437 -44.33 -10.33 17.88
C GLN A 437 -45.83 -10.24 18.20
N GLN A 438 -46.24 -9.22 18.97
CA GLN A 438 -47.66 -9.00 19.28
C GLN A 438 -48.50 -8.70 18.03
N ILE A 439 -47.98 -7.87 17.11
CA ILE A 439 -48.65 -7.58 15.84
C ILE A 439 -48.76 -8.85 14.98
N GLN A 440 -47.71 -9.67 14.94
CA GLN A 440 -47.71 -10.93 14.19
C GLN A 440 -48.76 -11.89 14.74
N ILE A 441 -48.78 -12.12 16.05
CA ILE A 441 -49.79 -12.96 16.72
C ILE A 441 -51.21 -12.44 16.44
N LYS A 442 -51.42 -11.12 16.48
CA LYS A 442 -52.72 -10.51 16.15
C LYS A 442 -53.13 -10.78 14.70
N ARG A 443 -52.20 -10.65 13.74
CA ARG A 443 -52.48 -10.93 12.32
C ARG A 443 -52.74 -12.41 12.06
N GLU A 444 -51.98 -13.30 12.69
CA GLU A 444 -52.20 -14.75 12.57
C GLU A 444 -53.58 -15.15 13.09
N LYS A 445 -53.99 -14.61 14.24
CA LYS A 445 -55.37 -14.79 14.75
C LYS A 445 -56.41 -14.29 13.75
N GLN A 446 -56.27 -13.08 13.22
CA GLN A 446 -57.18 -12.52 12.22
C GLN A 446 -57.28 -13.39 10.96
N ILE A 447 -56.16 -13.95 10.48
CA ILE A 447 -56.14 -14.85 9.32
C ILE A 447 -56.87 -16.16 9.63
N VAL A 448 -56.64 -16.73 10.82
CA VAL A 448 -57.32 -17.96 11.25
C VAL A 448 -58.83 -17.72 11.37
N ASP A 449 -59.24 -16.62 11.98
CA ASP A 449 -60.66 -16.26 12.13
C ASP A 449 -61.32 -16.00 10.77
N PHE A 450 -60.61 -15.36 9.83
CA PHE A 450 -61.08 -15.17 8.46
C PHE A 450 -61.21 -16.49 7.67
N LYS A 451 -60.25 -17.41 7.82
CA LYS A 451 -60.35 -18.75 7.20
C LYS A 451 -61.51 -19.55 7.78
N ARG A 452 -61.76 -19.43 9.09
CA ARG A 452 -62.91 -20.06 9.75
C ARG A 452 -64.23 -19.49 9.26
N SER A 453 -64.34 -18.18 9.03
CA SER A 453 -65.56 -17.56 8.53
C SER A 453 -65.86 -17.88 7.05
N ILE A 454 -64.83 -18.22 6.25
CA ILE A 454 -65.00 -18.70 4.87
C ILE A 454 -65.48 -20.16 4.84
N ASN A 455 -64.98 -21.03 5.73
CA ASN A 455 -65.36 -22.45 5.76
C ASN A 455 -66.74 -22.74 6.41
N VAL A 456 -67.46 -21.70 6.85
CA VAL A 456 -68.81 -21.80 7.44
C VAL A 456 -69.90 -21.38 6.43
N LYS A 457 -69.53 -21.14 5.16
CA LYS A 457 -70.46 -21.07 4.02
C LYS A 457 -70.27 -22.30 3.14
#